data_AF-E2AH02-F1
#
_entry.id   AF-E2AH02-F1
#
_cell.length_a   1.000
_cell.length_b   1.000
_cell.length_c   1.000
_cell.angle_alpha   90.00
_cell.angle_beta   90.00
_cell.angle_gamma   90.00
#
_symmetry.space_group_name_H-M   'P 1'
#
loop_
_entity.id
_entity.type
_entity.pdbx_description
1 polymer ?
#
loop_
_entity_poly.entity_id
_entity_poly.type
_entity_poly.pdbx_seq_one_letter_code
_entity_poly.pdbx_strand_id
1 'polypeptide(L)'
;IILEKCLNYLNDGISLRNINFSQSERKNILNFNFLTYKPVIYIANVDRHYKNNIYVQKLNEIGFRENSPVILHCFMNNGEFIANSQRTILHALIDNIMFFLKLNTFFTTNINMTRSWIY
;
A
#
# COMPACT_ATOMS: atom_id res chain seq x y z
N ILE A 1 -1.73 -29.40 1.36
CA ILE A 1 -2.86 -28.69 2.01
C ILE A 1 -2.77 -27.16 1.87
N ILE A 2 -1.91 -26.41 2.58
CA ILE A 2 -1.94 -24.92 2.46
C ILE A 2 -1.45 -24.41 1.10
N LEU A 3 -0.38 -24.99 0.55
CA LEU A 3 0.13 -24.60 -0.77
C LEU A 3 -0.86 -24.95 -1.90
N GLU A 4 -1.59 -26.05 -1.79
CA GLU A 4 -2.67 -26.40 -2.73
C GLU A 4 -3.81 -25.38 -2.68
N LYS A 5 -4.21 -24.96 -1.46
CA LYS A 5 -5.17 -23.87 -1.29
C LYS A 5 -4.67 -22.57 -1.94
N CYS A 6 -3.41 -22.20 -1.72
CA CYS A 6 -2.81 -21.03 -2.39
C CYS A 6 -2.80 -21.19 -3.91
N LEU A 7 -2.41 -22.36 -4.42
CA LEU A 7 -2.36 -22.65 -5.85
C LEU A 7 -3.74 -22.50 -6.50
N ASN A 8 -4.80 -23.00 -5.86
CA ASN A 8 -6.16 -22.87 -6.37
C ASN A 8 -6.56 -21.39 -6.52
N TYR A 9 -6.37 -20.56 -5.48
CA TYR A 9 -6.66 -19.13 -5.57
C TYR A 9 -5.82 -18.41 -6.64
N LEU A 10 -4.55 -18.77 -6.75
CA LEU A 10 -3.66 -18.17 -7.75
C LEU A 10 -4.06 -18.56 -9.18
N ASN A 11 -4.52 -19.79 -9.41
CA ASN A 11 -5.04 -20.23 -10.70
C ASN A 11 -6.32 -19.48 -11.09
N ASP A 12 -7.14 -19.12 -10.11
CA ASP A 12 -8.33 -18.27 -10.31
C ASP A 12 -7.98 -16.77 -10.45
N GLY A 13 -6.69 -16.41 -10.44
CA GLY A 13 -6.22 -15.03 -10.54
C GLY A 13 -6.40 -14.20 -9.26
N ILE A 14 -6.70 -14.84 -8.13
CA ILE A 14 -6.96 -14.17 -6.86
C ILE A 14 -5.64 -13.99 -6.10
N SER A 15 -5.31 -12.72 -5.80
CA SER A 15 -4.13 -12.41 -4.99
C SER A 15 -4.28 -12.92 -3.56
N LEU A 16 -3.23 -13.56 -3.03
CA LEU A 16 -3.24 -14.15 -1.68
C LEU A 16 -3.50 -13.13 -0.56
N ARG A 17 -3.19 -11.83 -0.77
CA ARG A 17 -3.52 -10.76 0.17
C ARG A 17 -5.03 -10.59 0.41
N ASN A 18 -5.87 -10.98 -0.54
CA ASN A 18 -7.33 -10.87 -0.45
C ASN A 18 -7.96 -12.06 0.28
N ILE A 19 -7.16 -13.07 0.64
CA ILE A 19 -7.63 -14.29 1.30
C ILE A 19 -7.44 -14.18 2.81
N ASN A 20 -8.51 -14.43 3.57
CA ASN A 20 -8.43 -14.47 5.02
C ASN A 20 -7.88 -15.82 5.50
N PHE A 21 -6.56 -15.91 5.62
CA PHE A 21 -5.88 -17.05 6.23
C PHE A 21 -6.00 -17.03 7.76
N SER A 22 -6.17 -18.20 8.36
CA SER A 22 -6.11 -18.36 9.81
C SER A 22 -4.70 -18.07 10.34
N GLN A 23 -4.56 -17.88 11.65
CA GLN A 23 -3.26 -17.57 12.26
C GLN A 23 -2.23 -18.70 12.04
N SER A 24 -2.66 -19.96 12.07
CA SER A 24 -1.79 -21.11 11.78
C SER A 24 -1.39 -21.16 10.31
N GLU A 25 -2.32 -20.90 9.39
CA GLU A 25 -2.03 -20.85 7.95
C GLU A 25 -1.04 -19.74 7.62
N ARG A 26 -1.23 -18.54 8.18
CA ARG A 26 -0.32 -17.39 7.96
C ARG A 26 1.12 -17.71 8.32
N LYS A 27 1.38 -18.38 9.44
CA LYS A 27 2.74 -18.79 9.84
C LYS A 27 3.42 -19.66 8.79
N ASN A 28 2.67 -20.57 8.17
CA ASN A 28 3.20 -21.45 7.14
C ASN A 28 3.49 -20.70 5.82
N ILE A 29 2.64 -19.73 5.46
CA ILE A 29 2.75 -18.99 4.19
C ILE A 29 3.89 -17.95 4.24
N LEU A 30 4.14 -17.34 5.40
CA LEU A 30 5.15 -16.28 5.56
C LEU A 30 6.56 -16.72 5.12
N ASN A 31 6.92 -17.98 5.35
CA ASN A 31 8.24 -18.51 4.98
C ASN A 31 8.50 -18.53 3.47
N PHE A 32 7.45 -18.50 2.64
CA PHE A 32 7.57 -18.56 1.18
C PHE A 32 7.71 -17.18 0.52
N ASN A 33 7.48 -16.09 1.26
CA ASN A 33 7.63 -14.72 0.74
C ASN A 33 6.85 -14.42 -0.56
N PHE A 34 5.64 -14.97 -0.72
CA PHE A 34 4.80 -14.75 -1.91
C PHE A 34 4.62 -13.26 -2.23
N LEU A 35 4.83 -12.90 -3.49
CA LEU A 35 4.65 -11.53 -3.98
C LEU A 35 3.19 -11.06 -3.83
N THR A 36 2.23 -11.93 -4.17
CA THR A 36 0.78 -11.64 -4.13
C THR A 36 0.20 -11.59 -2.72
N TYR A 37 0.98 -11.99 -1.70
CA TYR A 37 0.61 -11.86 -0.29
C TYR A 37 1.04 -10.52 0.31
N LYS A 38 2.06 -9.86 -0.26
CA LYS A 38 2.54 -8.55 0.23
C LYS A 38 1.43 -7.49 0.12
N PRO A 39 1.33 -6.55 1.07
CA PRO A 39 0.38 -5.44 1.00
C PRO A 39 0.67 -4.55 -0.23
N VAL A 40 -0.35 -3.87 -0.74
CA VAL A 40 -0.27 -2.99 -1.91
C VAL A 40 -0.89 -1.63 -1.59
N ILE A 41 -0.30 -0.59 -2.17
CA ILE A 41 -0.82 0.77 -2.16
C ILE A 41 -0.96 1.17 -3.63
N TYR A 42 -2.14 1.60 -4.04
CA TYR A 42 -2.39 2.10 -5.39
C TYR A 42 -2.07 3.60 -5.44
N ILE A 43 -1.18 3.99 -6.34
CA ILE A 43 -0.89 5.40 -6.61
C ILE A 43 -1.42 5.71 -8.00
N ALA A 44 -2.48 6.51 -8.07
CA ALA A 44 -3.07 6.93 -9.32
C ALA A 44 -2.43 8.25 -9.77
N ASN A 45 -1.69 8.22 -10.88
CA ASN A 45 -1.25 9.43 -11.55
C ASN A 45 -2.43 10.03 -12.33
N VAL A 46 -2.97 11.16 -11.88
CA VAL A 46 -4.17 11.79 -12.42
C VAL A 46 -3.90 13.23 -12.85
N ASP A 47 -4.74 13.78 -13.74
CA ASP A 47 -4.72 15.22 -14.04
C ASP A 47 -5.33 16.04 -12.87
N ARG A 48 -5.40 17.39 -13.01
CA ARG A 48 -6.05 18.24 -12.00
C ARG A 48 -7.58 18.17 -12.02
N HIS A 49 -8.18 17.63 -13.07
CA HIS A 49 -9.62 17.61 -13.33
C HIS A 49 -10.21 16.20 -13.14
N TYR A 50 -9.68 15.43 -12.19
CA TYR A 50 -9.98 14.01 -12.01
C TYR A 50 -11.32 13.70 -11.31
N LYS A 51 -12.06 14.70 -10.83
CA LYS A 51 -13.27 14.49 -10.00
C LYS A 51 -14.34 13.63 -10.67
N ASN A 52 -14.46 13.69 -12.00
CA ASN A 52 -15.43 12.91 -12.78
C ASN A 52 -14.76 11.81 -13.62
N ASN A 53 -13.52 11.43 -13.28
CA ASN A 53 -12.77 10.45 -14.05
C ASN A 53 -13.23 9.03 -13.71
N ILE A 54 -13.77 8.33 -14.71
CA ILE A 54 -14.28 6.95 -14.60
C ILE A 54 -13.19 5.98 -14.12
N TYR A 55 -11.93 6.18 -14.53
CA TYR A 55 -10.82 5.33 -14.11
C TYR A 55 -10.49 5.49 -12.63
N VAL A 56 -10.63 6.70 -12.08
CA VAL A 56 -10.46 6.94 -10.64
C VAL A 56 -11.55 6.24 -9.84
N GLN A 57 -12.80 6.29 -10.30
CA GLN A 57 -13.91 5.58 -9.67
C GLN A 57 -13.67 4.07 -9.66
N LYS A 58 -13.32 3.48 -10.81
CA LYS A 58 -12.97 2.05 -10.92
C LYS A 58 -11.79 1.67 -10.04
N LEU A 59 -10.76 2.51 -9.95
CA LEU A 59 -9.60 2.23 -9.11
C LEU A 59 -9.97 2.26 -7.63
N ASN A 60 -10.82 3.20 -7.20
CA ASN A 60 -11.34 3.24 -5.83
C ASN A 60 -12.18 1.99 -5.50
N GLU A 61 -12.98 1.50 -6.44
CA GLU A 61 -13.72 0.23 -6.28
C GLU A 61 -12.78 -0.98 -6.16
N ILE A 62 -11.69 -1.02 -6.93
CA ILE A 62 -10.66 -2.05 -6.81
C ILE A 62 -9.98 -1.96 -5.44
N GLY A 63 -9.49 -0.78 -5.06
CA GLY A 63 -8.85 -0.56 -3.77
C GLY A 63 -9.73 -0.95 -2.58
N PHE A 64 -11.01 -0.61 -2.64
CA PHE A 64 -11.99 -1.03 -1.63
C PHE A 64 -12.14 -2.56 -1.54
N ARG A 65 -12.33 -3.24 -2.68
CA ARG A 65 -12.46 -4.71 -2.70
C ARG A 65 -11.22 -5.43 -2.21
N GLU A 66 -10.04 -4.87 -2.47
CA GLU A 66 -8.75 -5.45 -2.08
C GLU A 66 -8.22 -4.93 -0.73
N ASN A 67 -9.01 -4.14 0.01
CA ASN A 67 -8.58 -3.46 1.24
C ASN A 67 -7.21 -2.75 1.09
N SER A 68 -6.98 -2.14 -0.07
CA SER A 68 -5.74 -1.49 -0.44
C SER A 68 -5.99 0.02 -0.64
N PRO A 69 -5.22 0.91 -0.02
CA PRO A 69 -5.42 2.35 -0.14
C PRO A 69 -5.16 2.83 -1.57
N VAL A 70 -5.92 3.85 -1.98
CA VAL A 70 -5.74 4.54 -3.26
C VAL A 70 -5.33 5.98 -2.97
N ILE A 71 -4.17 6.38 -3.48
CA ILE A 71 -3.62 7.72 -3.35
C ILE A 71 -3.62 8.36 -4.73
N LEU A 72 -4.38 9.44 -4.89
CA LEU A 72 -4.44 10.20 -6.14
C LEU A 72 -3.40 11.30 -6.12
N HIS A 73 -2.59 11.40 -7.17
CA HIS A 73 -1.61 12.47 -7.29
C HIS A 73 -1.41 12.91 -8.73
N CYS A 74 -1.22 14.21 -8.92
CA CYS A 74 -0.93 14.79 -10.22
C CYS A 74 0.55 15.16 -10.28
N PHE A 75 1.33 14.34 -11.00
CA PHE A 75 2.77 14.55 -11.14
C PHE A 75 3.11 15.60 -12.20
N MET A 76 2.18 15.91 -13.11
CA MET A 76 2.40 16.77 -14.28
C MET A 76 1.40 17.93 -14.32
N ASN A 77 1.88 19.14 -14.54
CA ASN A 77 1.03 20.30 -14.82
C ASN A 77 1.54 21.03 -16.05
N ASN A 78 0.68 21.19 -17.06
CA ASN A 78 1.03 21.82 -18.35
C ASN A 78 2.29 21.24 -19.02
N GLY A 79 2.52 19.93 -18.88
CA GLY A 79 3.70 19.27 -19.45
C GLY A 79 4.97 19.37 -18.60
N GLU A 80 4.92 20.02 -17.44
CA GLU A 80 6.04 20.14 -16.51
C GLU A 80 5.82 19.28 -15.26
N PHE A 81 6.89 18.66 -14.78
CA PHE A 81 6.86 17.86 -13.55
C PHE A 81 6.80 18.77 -12.31
N ILE A 82 5.87 18.50 -11.40
CA ILE A 82 5.67 19.31 -10.19
C ILE A 82 6.46 18.69 -9.03
N ALA A 83 7.65 19.22 -8.73
CA ALA A 83 8.43 18.76 -7.58
C ALA A 83 7.82 19.21 -6.23
N ASN A 84 7.14 20.37 -6.19
CA ASN A 84 6.73 21.00 -4.93
C ASN A 84 5.44 20.42 -4.31
N SER A 85 4.68 19.58 -5.03
CA SER A 85 3.48 18.90 -4.50
C SER A 85 3.80 17.60 -3.76
N GLN A 86 5.08 17.20 -3.69
CA GLN A 86 5.50 15.88 -3.20
C GLN A 86 5.28 15.67 -1.70
N ARG A 87 5.29 16.72 -0.88
CA ARG A 87 5.23 16.57 0.58
C ARG A 87 3.94 15.87 1.03
N THR A 88 2.81 16.20 0.41
CA THR A 88 1.51 15.62 0.76
C THR A 88 1.41 14.15 0.37
N ILE A 89 1.87 13.77 -0.84
CA ILE A 89 1.87 12.35 -1.26
C ILE A 89 2.88 11.54 -0.45
N LEU A 90 4.07 12.10 -0.17
CA LEU A 90 5.09 11.41 0.63
C LEU A 90 4.59 11.16 2.06
N HIS A 91 3.92 12.12 2.69
CA HIS A 91 3.30 11.89 4.00
C HIS A 91 2.25 10.78 3.93
N ALA A 92 1.32 10.84 2.97
CA ALA A 92 0.31 9.80 2.80
C ALA A 92 0.92 8.42 2.55
N LEU A 93 2.01 8.33 1.79
CA LEU A 93 2.76 7.10 1.56
C LEU A 93 3.41 6.59 2.84
N ILE A 94 4.11 7.44 3.58
CA ILE A 94 4.77 7.08 4.83
C ILE A 94 3.73 6.56 5.83
N ASP A 95 2.61 7.24 5.99
CA ASP A 95 1.55 6.84 6.92
C ASP A 95 1.00 5.44 6.58
N ASN A 96 0.71 5.18 5.31
CA ASN A 96 0.24 3.87 4.87
C ASN A 96 1.33 2.80 5.02
N ILE A 97 2.59 3.10 4.69
CA ILE A 97 3.71 2.16 4.84
C ILE A 97 3.89 1.77 6.30
N MET A 98 3.93 2.74 7.22
CA MET A 98 4.06 2.50 8.66
C MET A 98 2.91 1.64 9.17
N PHE A 99 1.68 1.93 8.73
CA PHE A 99 0.50 1.13 9.07
C PHE A 99 0.59 -0.32 8.57
N PHE A 100 0.86 -0.54 7.27
CA PHE A 100 0.84 -1.88 6.68
C PHE A 100 2.01 -2.76 7.15
N LEU A 101 3.17 -2.16 7.34
CA LEU A 101 4.34 -2.86 7.88
C LEU A 101 4.28 -3.00 9.40
N LYS A 102 3.25 -2.44 10.06
CA LYS A 102 3.05 -2.45 11.52
C LYS A 102 4.23 -1.88 12.29
N LEU A 103 4.83 -0.85 11.69
CA LEU A 103 5.99 -0.18 12.23
C LEU A 103 5.56 0.91 13.21
N ASN A 104 6.27 1.01 14.32
CA ASN A 104 6.03 2.02 15.35
C ASN A 104 7.25 2.93 15.49
N THR A 105 7.02 4.14 16.00
CA THR A 105 8.07 5.13 16.21
C THR A 105 8.25 5.43 17.70
N PHE A 106 9.49 5.43 18.18
CA PHE A 106 9.85 6.00 19.47
C PHE A 106 10.94 7.06 19.32
N PHE A 107 11.12 7.90 20.35
CA PHE A 107 12.06 9.00 20.31
C PHE A 107 13.10 8.89 21.43
N THR A 108 14.34 9.22 21.10
CA THR A 108 15.40 9.48 22.07
C THR A 108 15.77 10.94 21.99
N THR A 109 15.80 11.64 23.12
CA THR A 109 16.17 13.05 23.17
C THR A 109 17.25 13.29 24.23
N ASN A 110 18.24 14.11 23.90
CA ASN A 110 19.24 14.64 24.81
C ASN A 110 19.54 16.11 24.43
N ILE A 111 20.47 16.75 25.13
CA ILE A 111 20.76 18.18 24.93
C ILE A 111 21.31 18.50 23.53
N ASN A 112 21.89 17.52 22.84
CA ASN A 112 22.52 17.69 21.53
C ASN A 112 21.63 17.21 20.37
N MET A 113 20.64 16.34 20.63
CA MET A 113 19.91 15.64 19.57
C MET A 113 18.55 15.12 20.05
N THR A 114 17.55 15.26 19.19
CA THR A 114 16.32 14.46 19.21
C THR A 114 16.28 13.58 17.96
N ARG A 115 16.05 12.28 18.14
CA ARG A 115 16.01 11.29 17.05
C ARG A 115 14.80 10.38 17.17
N SER A 116 14.20 10.05 16.03
CA SER A 116 13.19 9.00 15.89
C SER A 116 13.81 7.65 15.48
N TRP A 117 13.21 6.58 15.98
CA TRP A 117 13.58 5.19 15.69
C TRP A 117 12.33 4.42 15.29
N ILE A 118 12.46 3.54 14.31
CA ILE A 118 11.37 2.71 13.77
C ILE A 118 11.63 1.26 14.15
N TYR A 119 10.60 0.55 14.63
CA TYR A 119 10.66 -0.88 14.98
C TYR A 119 9.38 -1.63 14.60
#